data_AF-A0A1D2QNK2-F1
#
_entry.id   AF-A0A1D2QNK2-F1
#
_cell.length_a   1.000
_cell.length_b   1.000
_cell.length_c   1.000
_cell.angle_alpha   90.00
_cell.angle_beta   90.00
_cell.angle_gamma   90.00
#
_symmetry.space_group_name_H-M   'P 1'
#
loop_
_entity.id
_entity.type
_entity.pdbx_description
1 polymer ?
#
loop_
_entity_poly.entity_id
_entity_poly.type
_entity_poly.pdbx_seq_one_letter_code
_entity_poly.pdbx_strand_id
1 'polypeptide(L)' 'MDITIHEKQIHFQEADDAQGINNILKRLSYYQVERIVMEATRRYEFALAEACYIKGSCRLIA' A
#
# COMPACT_ATOMS: atom_id res chain seq x y z
N MET A 1 8.48 3.45 -4.21
CA MET A 1 7.11 3.65 -3.71
C MET A 1 7.17 3.89 -2.22
N ASP A 2 6.80 5.08 -1.78
CA ASP A 2 6.84 5.47 -0.37
C ASP A 2 5.46 5.31 0.26
N ILE A 3 5.41 4.59 1.38
CA ILE A 3 4.16 4.25 2.06
C ILE A 3 4.23 4.68 3.50
N THR A 4 3.16 5.35 3.91
CA THR A 4 2.99 5.84 5.28
C THR A 4 1.72 5.28 5.89
N ILE A 5 1.87 4.57 7.01
CA ILE A 5 0.77 4.12 7.86
C ILE A 5 0.68 5.06 9.07
N HIS A 6 -0.21 6.05 8.98
CA HIS A 6 -0.35 7.09 10.01
C HIS A 6 -0.74 6.54 11.39
N GLU A 7 -1.63 5.55 11.46
CA GLU A 7 -2.11 4.98 12.73
C GLU A 7 -0.99 4.35 13.56
N LYS A 8 0.05 3.83 12.90
CA LYS A 8 1.17 3.14 13.55
C LYS A 8 2.48 3.94 13.47
N GLN A 9 2.47 5.11 12.83
CA GLN A 9 3.67 5.91 12.55
C GLN A 9 4.76 5.07 11.84
N ILE A 10 4.34 4.17 10.94
CA ILE A 10 5.25 3.31 10.18
C ILE A 10 5.43 3.92 8.80
N HIS A 11 6.69 4.14 8.42
CA HIS A 11 7.07 4.60 7.10
C HIS A 11 8.02 3.57 6.49
N PHE A 12 7.78 3.19 5.24
CA PHE A 12 8.67 2.29 4.52
C PHE A 12 8.61 2.55 3.03
N GLN A 13 9.71 2.18 2.37
CA GLN A 13 9.88 2.34 0.95
C GLN A 13 10.13 0.96 0.34
N GLU A 14 9.44 0.67 -0.74
CA GLU A 14 9.64 -0.55 -1.54
C GLU A 14 9.83 -0.17 -3.01
N ALA A 15 10.38 -1.10 -3.79
CA ALA A 15 10.63 -0.89 -5.21
C ALA A 15 9.32 -0.63 -6.00
N ASP A 16 9.42 0.18 -7.05
CA ASP A 16 8.31 0.47 -7.99
C ASP A 16 8.12 -0.67 -9.01
N ASP A 17 8.04 -1.91 -8.52
CA ASP A 17 7.83 -3.10 -9.31
C ASP A 17 6.72 -4.00 -8.72
N ALA A 18 6.30 -5.01 -9.49
CA ALA A 18 5.25 -5.93 -9.05
C ALA A 18 5.63 -6.73 -7.79
N GLN A 19 6.92 -6.87 -7.50
CA GLN A 19 7.40 -7.60 -6.33
C GLN A 19 7.29 -6.72 -5.07
N GLY A 20 7.63 -5.44 -5.18
CA GLY A 20 7.39 -4.41 -4.18
C GLY A 20 5.91 -4.32 -3.81
N ILE A 21 5.02 -4.23 -4.79
CA ILE A 21 3.54 -4.24 -4.58
C ILE A 21 3.12 -5.45 -3.72
N ASN A 22 3.61 -6.65 -4.05
CA ASN A 22 3.29 -7.86 -3.29
C ASN A 22 3.83 -7.85 -1.85
N ASN A 23 5.04 -7.33 -1.65
CA ASN A 23 5.63 -7.17 -0.32
C ASN A 23 4.82 -6.19 0.54
N ILE A 24 4.42 -5.07 -0.06
CA ILE A 24 3.56 -4.06 0.56
C ILE A 24 2.25 -4.72 0.99
N LEU A 25 1.55 -5.39 0.09
CA LEU A 25 0.27 -6.06 0.39
C LEU A 25 0.37 -7.13 1.48
N LYS A 26 1.49 -7.86 1.55
CA LYS A 26 1.74 -8.82 2.64
C LYS A 26 1.91 -8.11 3.98
N ARG A 27 2.68 -7.01 4.02
CA ARG A 27 2.86 -6.21 5.23
C ARG A 27 1.54 -5.58 5.69
N LEU A 28 0.79 -4.97 4.77
CA LEU A 28 -0.51 -4.34 5.06
C LEU A 28 -1.52 -5.33 5.64
N SER A 29 -1.52 -6.57 5.11
CA SER A 29 -2.34 -7.66 5.64
C SER A 29 -2.04 -8.01 7.09
N TYR A 30 -0.80 -7.80 7.56
CA TYR A 30 -0.42 -8.07 8.95
C TYR A 30 -0.91 -6.99 9.90
N TYR A 31 -0.95 -5.73 9.44
CA TYR A 31 -1.25 -4.58 10.31
C TYR A 31 -2.74 -4.31 10.51
N GLN A 32 -3.63 -4.95 9.74
CA GLN A 32 -5.09 -4.71 9.76
C GLN A 32 -5.43 -3.21 9.79
N VAL A 33 -4.85 -2.46 8.88
CA VAL A 33 -5.01 -1.00 8.81
C VAL A 33 -6.29 -0.62 8.11
N GLU A 34 -7.01 0.36 8.64
CA GLU A 34 -8.26 0.84 8.05
C GLU A 34 -7.99 1.81 6.88
N ARG A 35 -6.89 2.56 6.98
CA ARG A 35 -6.50 3.59 6.02
C ARG A 35 -5.00 3.56 5.70
N ILE A 36 -4.67 3.64 4.42
CA ILE A 36 -3.31 3.81 3.92
C ILE A 36 -3.28 5.03 3.01
N VAL A 37 -2.24 5.85 3.17
CA VAL A 37 -1.92 6.94 2.25
C VAL A 37 -0.66 6.53 1.49
N MET A 38 -0.72 6.67 0.18
CA MET A 38 0.37 6.33 -0.73
C MET A 38 0.67 7.55 -1.58
N GLU A 39 1.94 7.92 -1.65
CA GLU A 39 2.41 8.87 -2.65
C GLU A 39 3.20 8.08 -3.70
N ALA A 40 2.57 7.77 -4.83
CA ALA A 40 3.26 7.09 -5.93
C ALA A 40 3.11 7.90 -7.22
N THR A 41 4.21 8.45 -7.71
CA THR A 41 4.21 9.44 -8.81
C THR A 41 3.95 8.85 -10.20
N ARG A 42 3.66 7.53 -10.35
CA ARG A 42 3.46 6.84 -11.64
C ARG A 42 2.56 5.59 -11.53
N ARG A 43 2.03 5.15 -12.70
CA ARG A 43 1.22 3.95 -13.10
C ARG A 43 0.90 2.83 -12.09
N TYR A 44 1.76 2.58 -11.10
CA TYR A 44 1.61 1.53 -10.11
C TYR A 44 0.62 1.88 -8.99
N GLU A 45 0.19 3.15 -8.85
CA GLU A 45 -0.91 3.54 -7.95
C GLU A 45 -2.16 2.69 -8.17
N PHE A 46 -2.53 2.54 -9.45
CA PHE A 46 -3.75 1.83 -9.83
C PHE A 46 -3.65 0.33 -9.52
N ALA A 47 -2.49 -0.27 -9.75
CA ALA A 47 -2.25 -1.68 -9.49
C ALA A 47 -2.29 -2.00 -7.98
N LEU A 48 -1.76 -1.10 -7.14
CA LEU A 48 -1.85 -1.25 -5.69
C LEU A 48 -3.30 -1.01 -5.20
N ALA A 49 -3.98 -0.01 -5.75
CA ALA A 49 -5.39 0.29 -5.46
C ALA A 49 -6.32 -0.88 -5.75
N GLU A 50 -6.22 -1.44 -6.95
CA GLU A 50 -6.99 -2.60 -7.37
C GLU A 50 -6.69 -3.82 -6.47
N ALA A 51 -5.43 -4.07 -6.16
CA ALA A 51 -5.04 -5.19 -5.33
C ALA A 51 -5.56 -5.06 -3.88
N CYS A 52 -5.55 -3.86 -3.30
CA CYS A 52 -6.13 -3.60 -1.98
C CYS A 52 -7.66 -3.73 -1.96
N TYR A 53 -8.34 -3.30 -3.02
CA TYR A 53 -9.78 -3.45 -3.18
C TYR A 53 -10.19 -4.93 -3.28
N ILE A 54 -9.51 -5.70 -4.13
CA ILE A 54 -9.78 -7.14 -4.32
C ILE A 54 -9.56 -7.92 -3.01
N LYS A 55 -8.55 -7.55 -2.22
CA LYS A 55 -8.26 -8.22 -0.94
C LYS A 55 -9.19 -7.80 0.21
N GLY A 56 -10.04 -6.79 0.02
CA GLY A 56 -11.00 -6.30 1.02
C GLY A 56 -10.35 -5.78 2.32
N SER A 57 -9.04 -5.53 2.31
CA SER A 57 -8.26 -5.37 3.54
C SER A 57 -7.95 -3.91 3.89
N CYS A 58 -8.14 -2.95 2.96
CA CYS A 58 -7.84 -1.55 3.26
C CYS A 58 -8.49 -0.56 2.27
N ARG A 59 -8.81 0.63 2.77
CA ARG A 59 -9.30 1.77 1.97
C ARG A 59 -8.13 2.69 1.64
N LEU A 60 -7.70 2.68 0.38
CA LEU A 60 -6.63 3.57 -0.12
C LEU A 60 -7.19 4.95 -0.42
N ILE A 61 -6.46 5.98 0.03
CA ILE A 61 -6.67 7.37 -0.36
C ILE A 61 -5.41 7.76 -1.14
N ALA A 62 -5.59 8.01 -2.44
CA ALA A 62 -4.55 8.56 -3.32
C ALA A 62 -4.39 10.06 -3.06
#